data_AF-F0QUW4-F1
#
_entry.id   AF-F0QUW4-F1
#
_cell.length_a   1.000
_cell.length_b   1.000
_cell.length_c   1.000
_cell.angle_alpha   90.00
_cell.angle_beta   90.00
_cell.angle_gamma   90.00
#
_symmetry.space_group_name_H-M   'P 1'
#
loop_
_entity.id
_entity.type
_entity.pdbx_description
1 polymer ?
#
loop_
_entity_poly.entity_id
_entity_poly.type
_entity_poly.pdbx_seq_one_letter_code
_entity_poly.pdbx_strand_id
1 'polypeptide(L)'
;MEGLGFRRVDGGYAIRYVVRPSKAVELAKRMLGDLVIKALIEDLAQLPDAEKLRRLNELMNMRVKPRDGSMVEVAGVRMNVHVNNNGTVELRAWLRDYGDAVRILELLRKAGYDAGLRPDGGDFEIYVGMYEIEKDKELTAKVCEVLKRMHEETVSKGKEKRARAIIRAMARLNCQDPRPGPAGPK
;
A
#
# COMPACT_ATOMS: atom_id res chain seq x y z
N MET A 1 9.74 -1.07 -16.44
CA MET A 1 9.67 0.34 -15.98
C MET A 1 8.28 0.75 -15.52
N GLU A 2 7.21 0.35 -16.22
CA GLU A 2 5.82 0.67 -15.81
C GLU A 2 5.42 0.10 -14.44
N GLY A 3 5.87 -1.12 -14.11
CA GLY A 3 5.68 -1.72 -12.78
C GLY A 3 6.35 -0.98 -11.61
N LEU A 4 7.23 0.00 -11.90
CA LEU A 4 7.84 0.89 -10.89
C LEU A 4 7.13 2.25 -10.83
N GLY A 5 6.01 2.42 -11.54
CA GLY A 5 5.20 3.64 -11.54
C GLY A 5 5.67 4.74 -12.50
N PHE A 6 6.63 4.45 -13.38
CA PHE A 6 7.03 5.34 -14.47
C PHE A 6 6.02 5.26 -15.61
N ARG A 7 5.55 6.41 -16.08
CA ARG A 7 4.74 6.53 -17.30
C ARG A 7 5.58 7.12 -18.40
N ARG A 8 5.54 6.48 -19.57
CA ARG A 8 6.13 7.00 -20.80
C ARG A 8 5.22 8.11 -21.33
N VAL A 9 5.81 9.26 -21.61
CA VAL A 9 5.14 10.39 -22.26
C VAL A 9 5.90 10.64 -23.55
N ASP A 10 5.21 10.48 -24.68
CA ASP A 10 5.78 10.74 -25.99
C ASP A 10 5.61 12.22 -26.33
N GLY A 11 6.72 12.96 -26.41
CA GLY A 11 6.74 14.41 -26.64
C GLY A 11 7.06 14.79 -28.09
N GLY A 12 7.00 13.85 -29.03
CA GLY A 12 7.32 14.05 -30.45
C GLY A 12 8.82 14.10 -30.76
N TYR A 13 9.62 14.76 -29.92
CA TYR A 13 11.09 14.91 -30.12
C TYR A 13 11.94 14.19 -29.06
N ALA A 14 11.33 13.75 -27.95
CA ALA A 14 12.01 12.97 -26.92
C ALA A 14 11.02 12.13 -26.12
N ILE A 15 11.46 10.95 -25.72
CA ILE A 15 10.72 10.10 -24.77
C ILE A 15 11.01 10.61 -23.36
N ARG A 16 9.96 11.01 -22.63
CA ARG A 16 10.08 11.40 -21.21
C ARG A 16 9.45 10.33 -20.34
N TYR A 17 10.14 9.96 -19.26
CA TYR A 17 9.58 9.09 -18.23
C TYR A 17 9.21 9.94 -17.02
N VAL A 18 7.94 9.92 -16.64
CA VAL A 18 7.43 10.65 -15.48
C VAL A 18 6.98 9.65 -14.43
N VAL A 19 7.53 9.75 -13.23
CA VAL A 19 7.08 9.00 -12.05
C VAL A 19 6.39 9.96 -11.08
N ARG A 20 5.32 9.49 -10.44
CA ARG A 20 4.63 10.30 -9.42
C ARG A 20 5.56 10.51 -8.22
N PRO A 21 5.61 11.70 -7.60
CA PRO A 21 6.52 11.97 -6.49
C PRO A 21 6.45 10.95 -5.35
N SER A 22 5.25 10.50 -4.96
CA SER A 22 5.09 9.49 -3.90
C SER A 22 5.68 8.11 -4.28
N LYS A 23 5.53 7.70 -5.54
CA LYS A 23 6.10 6.43 -6.05
C LYS A 23 7.61 6.53 -6.24
N ALA A 24 8.11 7.70 -6.65
CA ALA A 24 9.54 7.97 -6.73
C ALA A 24 10.20 7.84 -5.36
N VAL A 25 9.56 8.36 -4.31
CA VAL A 25 10.07 8.27 -2.93
C VAL A 25 9.98 6.85 -2.38
N GLU A 26 8.89 6.12 -2.60
CA GLU A 26 8.81 4.70 -2.25
C GLU A 26 9.93 3.89 -2.92
N LEU A 27 10.16 4.12 -4.21
CA LEU A 27 11.20 3.45 -4.97
C LEU A 27 12.60 3.79 -4.44
N ALA A 28 12.87 5.07 -4.19
CA ALA A 28 14.12 5.52 -3.60
C ALA A 28 14.37 4.87 -2.23
N LYS A 29 13.35 4.82 -1.36
CA LYS A 29 13.44 4.14 -0.07
C LYS A 29 13.70 2.64 -0.20
N ARG A 30 13.05 1.97 -1.16
CA ARG A 30 13.29 0.55 -1.43
C ARG A 30 14.72 0.30 -1.91
N MET A 31 15.23 1.14 -2.83
CA MET A 31 16.61 1.04 -3.33
C MET A 31 17.64 1.32 -2.22
N LEU A 32 17.39 2.31 -1.37
CA LEU A 32 18.24 2.65 -0.22
C LEU A 32 18.06 1.71 0.98
N GLY A 33 17.11 0.77 0.92
CA GLY A 33 17.00 -0.35 1.85
C GLY A 33 18.03 -1.46 1.56
N ASP A 34 18.61 -1.48 0.35
CA ASP A 34 19.73 -2.34 0.02
C ASP A 34 21.02 -1.76 0.63
N LEU A 35 21.70 -2.55 1.45
CA LEU A 35 22.88 -2.12 2.21
C LEU A 35 24.05 -1.71 1.31
N VAL A 36 24.20 -2.35 0.14
CA VAL A 36 25.28 -2.06 -0.81
C VAL A 36 25.01 -0.73 -1.50
N ILE A 37 23.78 -0.54 -1.98
CA ILE A 37 23.35 0.70 -2.65
C ILE A 37 23.42 1.88 -1.67
N LYS A 38 23.00 1.67 -0.43
CA LYS A 38 23.05 2.68 0.63
C LYS A 38 24.49 3.11 0.93
N ALA A 39 25.40 2.16 1.16
CA ALA A 39 26.80 2.47 1.44
C ALA A 39 27.47 3.24 0.30
N LEU A 40 27.24 2.82 -0.95
CA LEU A 40 27.71 3.53 -2.14
C LEU A 40 27.21 4.98 -2.20
N ILE A 41 25.93 5.20 -1.89
CA ILE A 41 25.33 6.54 -1.94
C ILE A 41 25.85 7.42 -0.78
N GLU A 42 26.03 6.86 0.41
CA GLU A 42 26.61 7.56 1.57
C GLU A 42 28.06 7.97 1.31
N ASP A 43 28.87 7.08 0.74
CA ASP A 43 30.27 7.38 0.39
C ASP A 43 30.36 8.46 -0.71
N LEU A 44 29.59 8.31 -1.79
CA LEU A 44 29.59 9.28 -2.88
C LEU A 44 28.99 10.64 -2.46
N ALA A 45 28.10 10.67 -1.46
CA ALA A 45 27.53 11.91 -0.93
C ALA A 45 28.55 12.80 -0.18
N GLN A 46 29.74 12.28 0.17
CA GLN A 46 30.81 13.05 0.79
C GLN A 46 31.54 13.97 -0.21
N LEU A 47 31.38 13.75 -1.51
CA LEU A 47 31.99 14.60 -2.53
C LEU A 47 31.40 16.02 -2.49
N PRO A 48 32.23 17.05 -2.71
CA PRO A 48 31.83 18.45 -2.54
C PRO A 48 30.68 18.87 -3.47
N ASP A 49 30.55 18.25 -4.63
CA ASP A 49 29.53 18.48 -5.66
C ASP A 49 28.35 17.48 -5.61
N ALA A 50 28.36 16.50 -4.71
CA ALA A 50 27.34 15.46 -4.60
C ALA A 50 26.06 15.91 -3.84
N GLU A 51 25.60 17.13 -4.08
CA GLU A 51 24.40 17.69 -3.42
C GLU A 51 23.13 16.86 -3.72
N LYS A 52 23.04 16.28 -4.92
CA LYS A 52 21.92 15.40 -5.30
C LYS A 52 21.86 14.12 -4.46
N LEU A 53 23.01 13.55 -4.11
CA LEU A 53 23.09 12.35 -3.27
C LEU A 53 22.81 12.67 -1.80
N ARG A 54 23.27 13.83 -1.32
CA ARG A 54 22.91 14.33 0.02
C ARG A 54 21.40 14.52 0.16
N ARG A 55 20.75 15.16 -0.83
CA ARG A 55 19.27 15.27 -0.87
C ARG A 55 18.58 13.90 -0.95
N LEU A 56 19.19 12.91 -1.61
CA LEU A 56 18.67 11.54 -1.65
C LEU A 56 18.72 10.86 -0.26
N ASN A 57 19.79 11.10 0.51
CA ASN A 57 19.87 10.66 1.91
C ASN A 57 18.86 11.39 2.80
N GLU A 58 18.61 12.67 2.57
CA GLU A 58 17.55 13.40 3.29
C GLU A 58 16.15 12.84 2.98
N LEU A 59 15.90 12.39 1.74
CA LEU A 59 14.65 11.74 1.35
C LEU A 59 14.36 10.44 2.14
N MET A 60 15.39 9.73 2.64
CA MET A 60 15.18 8.57 3.54
C MET A 60 14.45 8.96 4.81
N ASN A 61 14.80 10.13 5.35
CA ASN A 61 14.25 10.66 6.58
C ASN A 61 12.90 11.38 6.35
N MET A 62 12.55 11.70 5.11
CA MET A 62 11.26 12.31 4.79
C MET A 62 10.11 11.29 4.91
N ARG A 63 9.13 11.61 5.75
CA ARG A 63 7.85 10.89 5.84
C ARG A 63 6.93 11.31 4.70
N VAL A 64 7.10 10.72 3.52
CA VAL A 64 6.17 10.92 2.39
C VAL A 64 4.95 10.03 2.58
N LYS A 65 3.77 10.65 2.61
CA LYS A 65 2.48 9.96 2.72
C LYS A 65 2.15 9.28 1.38
N PRO A 66 2.13 7.95 1.28
CA PRO A 66 1.61 7.29 0.08
C PRO A 66 0.14 7.67 -0.12
N ARG A 67 -0.20 8.16 -1.32
CA ARG A 67 -1.58 8.57 -1.66
C ARG A 67 -2.56 7.40 -1.62
N ASP A 68 -2.05 6.17 -1.78
CA ASP A 68 -2.79 4.92 -1.79
C ASP A 68 -2.53 4.08 -0.52
N GLY A 69 -2.14 4.71 0.60
CA GLY A 69 -1.66 4.03 1.81
C GLY A 69 -2.64 3.04 2.44
N SER A 70 -3.93 3.08 2.08
CA SER A 70 -4.96 2.14 2.50
C SER A 70 -5.62 1.37 1.35
N MET A 71 -5.06 1.33 0.14
CA MET A 71 -5.69 0.64 -1.00
C MET A 71 -5.08 -0.74 -1.25
N VAL A 72 -5.91 -1.68 -1.69
CA VAL A 72 -5.54 -3.01 -2.19
C VAL A 72 -6.32 -3.30 -3.48
N GLU A 73 -5.82 -4.21 -4.32
CA GLU A 73 -6.52 -4.65 -5.52
C GLU A 73 -6.99 -6.10 -5.35
N VAL A 74 -8.29 -6.33 -5.60
CA VAL A 74 -8.96 -7.63 -5.49
C VAL A 74 -9.70 -7.89 -6.78
N ALA A 75 -9.32 -8.95 -7.50
CA ALA A 75 -9.91 -9.28 -8.81
C ALA A 75 -9.97 -8.09 -9.80
N GLY A 76 -8.96 -7.22 -9.82
CA GLY A 76 -8.94 -6.02 -10.68
C GLY A 76 -9.72 -4.81 -10.13
N VAL A 77 -10.33 -4.93 -8.95
CA VAL A 77 -11.06 -3.86 -8.27
C VAL A 77 -10.17 -3.23 -7.20
N ARG A 78 -9.98 -1.92 -7.27
CA ARG A 78 -9.27 -1.17 -6.23
C ARG A 78 -10.20 -0.90 -5.05
N MET A 79 -9.87 -1.45 -3.90
CA MET A 79 -10.66 -1.35 -2.66
C MET A 79 -9.83 -0.75 -1.52
N ASN A 80 -10.49 -0.03 -0.62
CA ASN A 80 -9.91 0.57 0.56
C ASN A 80 -9.95 -0.41 1.74
N VAL A 81 -8.80 -0.63 2.39
CA VAL A 81 -8.67 -1.32 3.66
C VAL A 81 -9.20 -0.41 4.77
N HIS A 82 -10.41 -0.70 5.21
CA HIS A 82 -11.05 -0.07 6.33
C HIS A 82 -10.89 -0.92 7.59
N VAL A 83 -10.55 -0.27 8.70
CA VAL A 83 -10.41 -0.90 10.01
C VAL A 83 -11.47 -0.33 10.93
N ASN A 84 -12.37 -1.15 11.46
CA ASN A 84 -13.34 -0.73 12.45
C ASN A 84 -12.69 -0.58 13.83
N ASN A 85 -13.33 0.14 14.76
CA ASN A 85 -12.77 0.37 16.10
C ASN A 85 -12.55 -0.92 16.91
N ASN A 86 -13.34 -1.96 16.64
CA ASN A 86 -13.21 -3.29 17.25
C ASN A 86 -12.05 -4.12 16.64
N GLY A 87 -11.36 -3.61 15.62
CA GLY A 87 -10.28 -4.31 14.92
C GLY A 87 -10.74 -5.27 13.82
N THR A 88 -12.00 -5.24 13.38
CA THR A 88 -12.38 -5.95 12.14
C THR A 88 -11.93 -5.16 10.91
N VAL A 89 -11.64 -5.89 9.83
CA VAL A 89 -11.22 -5.32 8.55
C VAL A 89 -12.30 -5.51 7.49
N GLU A 90 -12.54 -4.49 6.69
CA GLU A 90 -13.37 -4.55 5.50
C GLU A 90 -12.59 -3.95 4.33
N LEU A 91 -12.69 -4.57 3.15
CA LEU A 91 -12.28 -3.94 1.90
C LEU A 91 -13.48 -3.24 1.33
N ARG A 92 -13.38 -1.94 1.02
CA ARG A 92 -14.52 -1.10 0.62
C ARG A 92 -14.28 -0.38 -0.70
N ALA A 93 -15.29 -0.32 -1.56
CA ALA A 93 -15.30 0.52 -2.74
C ALA A 93 -16.60 1.32 -2.77
N TRP A 94 -16.50 2.63 -3.03
CA TRP A 94 -17.65 3.53 -3.14
C TRP A 94 -17.88 3.91 -4.59
N LEU A 95 -19.13 3.81 -5.02
CA LEU A 95 -19.58 4.07 -6.39
C LEU A 95 -20.84 4.92 -6.33
N ARG A 96 -20.95 5.91 -7.20
CA ARG A 96 -22.14 6.77 -7.28
C ARG A 96 -23.29 6.12 -8.05
N ASP A 97 -22.93 5.31 -9.04
CA ASP A 97 -23.89 4.64 -9.91
C ASP A 97 -24.18 3.22 -9.40
N TYR A 98 -25.48 2.89 -9.30
CA TYR A 98 -25.93 1.58 -8.85
C TYR A 98 -25.55 0.48 -9.84
N GLY A 99 -25.66 0.74 -11.14
CA GLY A 99 -25.32 -0.23 -12.18
C GLY A 99 -23.84 -0.60 -12.14
N ASP A 100 -22.96 0.39 -11.99
CA ASP A 100 -21.53 0.19 -11.77
C ASP A 100 -21.27 -0.64 -10.50
N ALA A 101 -22.00 -0.34 -9.42
CA ALA A 101 -21.89 -1.08 -8.17
C ALA A 101 -22.28 -2.55 -8.30
N VAL A 102 -23.38 -2.84 -9.00
CA VAL A 102 -23.80 -4.21 -9.28
C VAL A 102 -22.79 -4.94 -10.15
N ARG A 103 -22.22 -4.29 -11.19
CA ARG A 103 -21.20 -4.92 -12.05
C ARG A 103 -19.94 -5.30 -11.26
N ILE A 104 -19.48 -4.43 -10.37
CA ILE A 104 -18.29 -4.71 -9.54
C ILE A 104 -18.62 -5.79 -8.49
N LEU A 105 -19.82 -5.79 -7.92
CA LEU A 105 -20.28 -6.83 -7.00
C LEU A 105 -20.27 -8.22 -7.67
N GLU A 106 -20.82 -8.31 -8.89
CA GLU A 106 -20.82 -9.56 -9.66
C GLU A 106 -19.41 -10.02 -10.03
N LEU A 107 -18.53 -9.09 -10.37
CA LEU A 107 -17.13 -9.39 -10.68
C LEU A 107 -16.42 -10.03 -9.48
N LEU A 108 -16.59 -9.46 -8.27
CA LEU A 108 -16.02 -10.01 -7.04
C LEU A 108 -16.61 -11.40 -6.70
N ARG A 109 -17.92 -11.57 -6.87
CA ARG A 109 -18.58 -12.87 -6.65
C ARG A 109 -18.13 -13.93 -7.65
N LYS A 110 -17.96 -13.58 -8.92
CA LYS A 110 -17.39 -14.47 -9.95
C LYS A 110 -15.94 -14.87 -9.65
N ALA A 111 -15.19 -13.98 -8.99
CA ALA A 111 -13.85 -14.27 -8.50
C ALA A 111 -13.85 -15.11 -7.20
N GLY A 112 -15.02 -15.46 -6.66
CA GLY A 112 -15.15 -16.37 -5.52
C GLY A 112 -15.23 -15.68 -4.15
N TYR A 113 -15.35 -14.35 -4.10
CA TYR A 113 -15.47 -13.61 -2.84
C TYR A 113 -16.93 -13.40 -2.44
N ASP A 114 -17.25 -13.59 -1.16
CA ASP A 114 -18.52 -13.15 -0.59
C ASP A 114 -18.54 -11.63 -0.39
N ALA A 115 -18.87 -10.92 -1.47
CA ALA A 115 -19.01 -9.48 -1.49
C ALA A 115 -20.46 -9.05 -1.21
N GLY A 116 -20.60 -7.98 -0.42
CA GLY A 116 -21.86 -7.31 -0.11
C GLY A 116 -21.96 -5.94 -0.77
N LEU A 117 -23.20 -5.45 -0.90
CA LEU A 117 -23.53 -4.12 -1.40
C LEU A 117 -24.50 -3.47 -0.41
N ARG A 118 -24.24 -2.22 -0.01
CA ARG A 118 -25.17 -1.45 0.81
C ARG A 118 -25.22 0.02 0.36
N PRO A 119 -26.37 0.70 0.50
CA PRO A 119 -26.45 2.13 0.28
C PRO A 119 -25.72 2.89 1.40
N ASP A 120 -24.99 3.95 1.04
CA ASP A 120 -24.24 4.80 1.97
C ASP A 120 -24.33 6.27 1.53
N GLY A 121 -25.16 7.08 2.21
CA GLY A 121 -25.20 8.53 2.01
C GLY A 121 -25.53 9.03 0.59
N GLY A 122 -26.21 8.23 -0.22
CA GLY A 122 -26.51 8.53 -1.64
C GLY A 122 -25.56 7.86 -2.62
N ASP A 123 -24.49 7.23 -2.13
CA ASP A 123 -23.59 6.36 -2.88
C ASP A 123 -23.88 4.88 -2.56
N PHE A 124 -23.14 4.00 -3.23
CA PHE A 124 -23.20 2.56 -3.08
C PHE A 124 -21.84 2.03 -2.62
N GLU A 125 -21.84 1.38 -1.46
CA GLU A 125 -20.66 0.78 -0.88
C GLU A 125 -20.65 -0.72 -1.14
N ILE A 126 -19.64 -1.18 -1.87
CA ILE A 126 -19.30 -2.59 -1.99
C ILE A 126 -18.29 -2.92 -0.92
N TYR A 127 -18.50 -4.03 -0.22
CA TYR A 127 -17.58 -4.47 0.82
C TYR A 127 -17.27 -5.96 0.73
N VAL A 128 -16.03 -6.31 1.08
CA VAL A 128 -15.60 -7.69 1.35
C VAL A 128 -15.18 -7.76 2.82
N GLY A 129 -15.80 -8.68 3.56
CA GLY A 129 -15.60 -8.83 4.99
C GLY A 129 -14.28 -9.52 5.35
N MET A 130 -13.87 -9.35 6.61
CA MET A 130 -12.66 -9.94 7.18
C MET A 130 -12.53 -11.44 6.96
N TYR A 131 -13.64 -12.18 7.11
CA TYR A 131 -13.67 -13.63 6.95
C TYR A 131 -13.25 -14.08 5.54
N GLU A 132 -13.63 -13.32 4.52
CA GLU A 132 -13.22 -13.58 3.13
C GLU A 132 -11.75 -13.26 2.91
N ILE A 133 -11.24 -12.20 3.56
CA ILE A 133 -9.81 -11.85 3.53
C ILE A 133 -8.99 -13.02 4.10
N GLU A 134 -9.40 -13.59 5.24
CA GLU A 134 -8.67 -14.67 5.94
C GLU A 134 -8.58 -15.97 5.14
N LYS A 135 -9.57 -16.27 4.28
CA LYS A 135 -9.56 -17.47 3.42
C LYS A 135 -8.49 -17.40 2.33
N ASP A 136 -8.21 -16.19 1.84
CA ASP A 136 -7.26 -15.96 0.77
C ASP A 136 -5.92 -15.48 1.34
N LYS A 137 -4.92 -16.38 1.33
CA LYS A 137 -3.59 -16.10 1.87
C LYS A 137 -2.87 -14.97 1.14
N GLU A 138 -3.08 -14.84 -0.18
CA GLU A 138 -2.45 -13.79 -0.98
C GLU A 138 -3.07 -12.43 -0.64
N LEU A 139 -4.40 -12.39 -0.56
CA LEU A 139 -5.12 -11.19 -0.16
C LEU A 139 -4.79 -10.79 1.28
N THR A 140 -4.73 -11.74 2.21
CA THR A 140 -4.30 -11.51 3.59
C THR A 140 -2.91 -10.86 3.62
N ALA A 141 -1.93 -11.38 2.88
CA ALA A 141 -0.58 -10.81 2.83
C ALA A 141 -0.60 -9.35 2.34
N LYS A 142 -1.33 -9.05 1.25
CA LYS A 142 -1.48 -7.68 0.73
C LYS A 142 -2.14 -6.75 1.74
N VAL A 143 -3.20 -7.20 2.41
CA VAL A 143 -3.89 -6.43 3.46
C VAL A 143 -2.98 -6.19 4.66
N CYS A 144 -2.19 -7.19 5.08
CA CYS A 144 -1.23 -7.05 6.16
C CYS A 144 -0.15 -6.00 5.87
N GLU A 145 0.38 -5.94 4.64
CA GLU A 145 1.31 -4.88 4.25
C GLU A 145 0.68 -3.48 4.34
N VAL A 146 -0.58 -3.37 3.89
CA VAL A 146 -1.35 -2.11 3.99
C VAL A 146 -1.56 -1.73 5.45
N LEU A 147 -1.94 -2.67 6.33
CA LEU A 147 -2.13 -2.42 7.75
C LEU A 147 -0.85 -1.98 8.46
N LYS A 148 0.31 -2.57 8.12
CA LYS A 148 1.62 -2.13 8.66
C LYS A 148 1.90 -0.66 8.32
N ARG A 149 1.74 -0.28 7.05
CA ARG A 149 1.89 1.12 6.61
C ARG A 149 0.90 2.04 7.31
N MET A 150 -0.37 1.64 7.39
CA MET A 150 -1.40 2.40 8.11
C MET A 150 -1.06 2.58 9.58
N HIS A 151 -0.48 1.56 10.23
CA HIS A 151 -0.06 1.61 11.63
C HIS A 151 1.06 2.63 11.83
N GLU A 152 2.14 2.52 11.06
CA GLU A 152 3.29 3.45 11.11
C GLU A 152 2.83 4.90 10.88
N GLU A 153 2.00 5.12 9.86
CA GLU A 153 1.43 6.43 9.59
C GLU A 153 0.59 6.97 10.74
N THR A 154 -0.19 6.11 11.39
CA THR A 154 -1.09 6.50 12.48
C THR A 154 -0.31 6.84 13.74
N VAL A 155 0.71 6.05 14.07
CA VAL A 155 1.65 6.33 15.17
C VAL A 155 2.37 7.66 14.92
N SER A 156 2.86 7.88 13.68
CA SER A 156 3.55 9.11 13.30
C SER A 156 2.72 10.40 13.49
N LYS A 157 1.39 10.27 13.49
CA LYS A 157 0.41 11.36 13.65
C LYS A 157 -0.16 11.46 15.07
N GLY A 158 0.36 10.68 16.03
CA GLY A 158 -0.11 10.67 17.42
C GLY A 158 -1.54 10.14 17.61
N LYS A 159 -2.07 9.37 16.64
CA LYS A 159 -3.46 8.90 16.67
C LYS A 159 -3.60 7.56 17.39
N GLU A 160 -3.33 7.54 18.69
CA GLU A 160 -3.22 6.30 19.46
C GLU A 160 -4.45 5.37 19.38
N LYS A 161 -5.66 5.91 19.50
CA LYS A 161 -6.90 5.12 19.43
C LYS A 161 -6.99 4.34 18.11
N ARG A 162 -6.62 4.99 17.01
CA ARG A 162 -6.60 4.39 15.68
C ARG A 162 -5.45 3.38 15.56
N ALA A 163 -4.27 3.67 16.11
CA ALA A 163 -3.14 2.75 16.09
C ALA A 163 -3.48 1.44 16.81
N ARG A 164 -4.13 1.53 17.98
CA ARG A 164 -4.64 0.36 18.72
C ARG A 164 -5.65 -0.46 17.92
N ALA A 165 -6.54 0.18 17.17
CA ALA A 165 -7.49 -0.54 16.30
C ALA A 165 -6.76 -1.29 15.17
N ILE A 166 -5.74 -0.69 14.57
CA ILE A 166 -4.94 -1.32 13.52
C ILE A 166 -4.12 -2.49 14.07
N ILE A 167 -3.50 -2.37 15.25
CA ILE A 167 -2.80 -3.48 15.91
C ILE A 167 -3.75 -4.66 16.15
N ARG A 168 -4.97 -4.40 16.62
CA ARG A 168 -5.99 -5.45 16.80
C ARG A 168 -6.33 -6.14 15.48
N ALA A 169 -6.49 -5.37 14.40
CA ALA A 169 -6.72 -5.94 13.07
C ALA A 169 -5.56 -6.80 12.59
N MET A 170 -4.31 -6.34 12.76
CA MET A 170 -3.12 -7.11 12.42
C MET A 170 -3.01 -8.42 13.20
N ALA A 171 -3.31 -8.40 14.50
CA ALA A 171 -3.29 -9.60 15.34
C ALA A 171 -4.33 -10.63 14.89
N ARG A 172 -5.54 -10.17 14.56
CA ARG A 172 -6.63 -11.06 14.12
C ARG A 172 -6.39 -11.68 12.75
N LEU A 173 -5.85 -10.91 11.80
CA LEU A 173 -5.43 -11.43 10.48
C LEU A 173 -4.12 -12.22 10.53
N ASN A 174 -3.55 -12.46 11.71
CA ASN A 174 -2.24 -13.10 11.88
C ASN A 174 -1.16 -12.48 10.97
N CYS A 175 -1.14 -11.15 10.90
CA CYS A 175 -0.13 -10.39 10.17
C CYS A 175 1.24 -10.51 10.85
N GLN A 176 1.85 -11.69 10.80
CA GLN A 176 3.25 -11.87 11.17
C GLN A 176 4.11 -11.12 10.15
N ASP A 177 5.30 -10.71 10.57
CA ASP A 177 6.33 -10.39 9.59
C ASP A 177 6.62 -11.63 8.76
N PRO A 178 6.68 -11.55 7.42
CA PRO A 178 7.49 -12.48 6.67
C PRO A 178 8.93 -12.24 7.12
N ARG A 179 9.32 -12.87 8.23
CA ARG A 179 10.74 -12.98 8.56
C ARG A 179 11.36 -13.69 7.36
N PRO A 180 12.46 -13.18 6.77
CA PRO A 180 13.31 -14.03 5.97
C PRO A 180 13.65 -15.23 6.87
N GLY A 181 13.36 -16.45 6.38
CA GLY A 181 13.67 -17.66 7.12
C GLY A 181 15.14 -17.62 7.57
N PRO A 182 15.46 -18.19 8.74
CA PRO A 182 16.86 -18.24 9.18
C PRO A 182 17.68 -18.87 8.05
N ALA A 183 18.69 -18.14 7.57
CA ALA A 183 19.73 -18.72 6.75
C ALA A 183 20.31 -19.88 7.55
N GLY A 184 20.01 -21.11 7.12
CA GLY A 184 20.56 -22.30 7.72
C GLY A 184 22.09 -22.24 7.67
N PRO A 185 22.78 -22.68 8.72
CA PRO A 185 24.25 -22.69 8.73
C PRO A 185 24.77 -23.67 7.67
N LYS A 186 25.90 -23.29 7.09
CA LYS A 186 26.69 -24.08 6.12
C LYS A 186 27.14 -25.41 6.69
#